data_AF-A0A951Q8I8-F1
#
_entry.id   AF-A0A951Q8I8-F1
#
_cell.length_a   1.000
_cell.length_b   1.000
_cell.length_c   1.000
_cell.angle_alpha   90.00
_cell.angle_beta   90.00
_cell.angle_gamma   90.00
#
_symmetry.space_group_name_H-M   'P 1'
#
loop_
_entity.id
_entity.type
_entity.pdbx_description
1 polymer ?
#
loop_
_entity_poly.entity_id
_entity_poly.type
_entity_poly.pdbx_seq_one_letter_code
_entity_poly.pdbx_strand_id
1 'polypeptide(L)'
;MSVKNKIKKFLYERGITAYQFRKDVGIAQRTAYDLYNNPDQLPSSTVLSKICDTYEVQPGEVLEWVPKSEKPEKGVSVESSQSDSSEENHGSIKNKAKPKSQMQLLPPQEAA
;
A
#
# COMPACT_ATOMS: atom_id res chain seq x y z
N MET A 1 18.44 17.92 -13.14
CA MET A 1 17.76 18.00 -11.83
C MET A 1 16.31 17.70 -12.13
N SER A 2 15.68 16.76 -11.42
CA SER A 2 14.27 16.44 -11.65
C SER A 2 13.55 16.31 -10.32
N VAL A 3 12.30 16.77 -10.30
CA VAL A 3 11.38 16.47 -9.21
C VAL A 3 10.90 15.04 -9.40
N LYS A 4 10.89 14.27 -8.33
CA LYS A 4 10.35 12.91 -8.29
C LYS A 4 9.24 12.84 -7.26
N ASN A 5 8.29 11.93 -7.48
CA ASN A 5 7.39 11.53 -6.42
C ASN A 5 8.10 10.56 -5.47
N LYS A 6 7.73 10.60 -4.19
CA LYS A 6 8.16 9.66 -3.15
C LYS A 6 6.97 8.97 -2.49
N ILE A 7 5.90 8.71 -3.25
CA ILE A 7 4.66 8.10 -2.75
C ILE A 7 4.93 6.74 -2.11
N LYS A 8 5.78 5.91 -2.73
CA LYS A 8 6.16 4.60 -2.18
C LYS A 8 6.74 4.71 -0.77
N LYS A 9 7.68 5.65 -0.58
CA LYS A 9 8.31 5.91 0.72
C LYS A 9 7.29 6.45 1.73
N PHE A 10 6.51 7.44 1.31
CA PHE A 10 5.45 8.05 2.11
C PHE A 10 4.44 7.02 2.67
N LEU A 11 4.02 6.07 1.84
CA LEU A 11 3.09 5.00 2.23
C LEU A 11 3.76 3.96 3.13
N TYR A 12 4.99 3.57 2.81
CA TYR A 12 5.76 2.61 3.60
C TYR A 12 5.97 3.08 5.05
N GLU A 13 6.35 4.34 5.24
CA GLU A 13 6.56 4.94 6.57
C GLU A 13 5.29 4.99 7.42
N ARG A 14 4.10 4.97 6.79
CA ARG A 14 2.79 4.99 7.45
C ARG A 14 2.12 3.60 7.52
N GLY A 15 2.74 2.55 6.98
CA GLY A 15 2.14 1.22 6.91
C GLY A 15 0.91 1.14 5.99
N ILE A 16 0.79 2.06 5.03
CA ILE A 16 -0.36 2.13 4.11
C ILE A 16 -0.06 1.30 2.87
N THR A 17 -1.00 0.45 2.46
CA THR A 17 -0.86 -0.30 1.20
C THR A 17 -1.25 0.56 0.00
N ALA A 18 -0.70 0.29 -1.19
CA ALA A 18 -1.10 0.97 -2.42
C ALA A 18 -2.62 0.85 -2.72
N TYR A 19 -3.23 -0.26 -2.29
CA TYR A 19 -4.68 -0.46 -2.39
C TYR A 19 -5.46 0.48 -1.48
N GLN A 20 -5.03 0.61 -0.22
CA GLN A 20 -5.63 1.53 0.74
C GLN A 20 -5.46 2.98 0.27
N PHE A 21 -4.26 3.34 -0.19
CA PHE A 21 -3.98 4.64 -0.80
C PHE A 21 -4.94 4.99 -1.95
N ARG A 22 -5.17 4.04 -2.87
CA ARG A 22 -6.14 4.22 -3.96
C ARG A 22 -7.55 4.52 -3.43
N LYS A 23 -7.98 3.78 -2.41
CA LYS A 23 -9.31 3.92 -1.82
C LYS A 23 -9.46 5.25 -1.09
N ASP A 24 -8.50 5.61 -0.26
CA ASP A 24 -8.55 6.82 0.57
C ASP A 24 -8.58 8.08 -0.29
N VAL A 25 -7.67 8.16 -1.27
CA VAL A 25 -7.54 9.34 -2.14
C VAL A 25 -8.61 9.38 -3.22
N GLY A 26 -9.28 8.24 -3.50
CA GLY A 26 -10.34 8.17 -4.51
C GLY A 26 -9.82 8.46 -5.92
N ILE A 27 -8.72 7.81 -6.32
CA ILE A 27 -8.11 7.95 -7.65
C ILE A 27 -8.19 6.65 -8.46
N ALA A 28 -8.03 6.78 -9.78
CA ALA A 28 -8.03 5.63 -10.68
C ALA A 28 -6.93 4.64 -10.30
N GLN A 29 -7.23 3.34 -10.43
CA GLN A 29 -6.29 2.27 -10.08
C GLN A 29 -4.94 2.44 -10.77
N ARG A 30 -4.96 2.67 -12.09
CA ARG A 30 -3.75 2.87 -12.87
C ARG A 30 -2.91 4.02 -12.33
N THR A 31 -3.52 5.17 -12.07
CA THR A 31 -2.84 6.33 -11.48
C THR A 31 -2.21 6.01 -10.13
N ALA A 32 -2.91 5.30 -9.25
CA ALA A 32 -2.36 4.92 -7.95
C ALA A 32 -1.11 4.03 -8.07
N TYR A 33 -1.16 3.02 -8.94
CA TYR A 33 -0.03 2.12 -9.16
C TYR A 33 1.11 2.78 -9.93
N ASP A 34 0.83 3.66 -10.88
CA ASP A 34 1.84 4.42 -11.62
C ASP A 34 2.61 5.34 -10.66
N LEU A 35 1.90 6.06 -9.78
CA LEU A 35 2.52 6.89 -8.74
C LEU A 35 3.33 6.07 -7.73
N TYR A 36 2.83 4.89 -7.35
CA TYR A 36 3.52 4.02 -6.39
C TYR A 36 4.79 3.37 -6.97
N ASN A 37 4.77 2.93 -8.23
CA ASN A 37 5.86 2.16 -8.82
C ASN A 37 6.90 3.02 -9.53
N ASN A 38 6.52 4.19 -10.05
CA ASN A 38 7.37 5.01 -10.90
C ASN A 38 7.64 6.37 -10.23
N PRO A 39 8.80 6.58 -9.59
CA PRO A 39 9.15 7.86 -8.96
C PRO A 39 9.17 9.04 -9.93
N ASP A 40 9.39 8.80 -11.22
CA ASP A 40 9.39 9.85 -12.25
C ASP A 40 7.96 10.27 -12.68
N GLN A 41 6.93 9.49 -12.31
CA GLN A 41 5.54 9.85 -12.56
C GLN A 41 5.08 10.89 -11.54
N LEU A 42 4.85 12.12 -11.97
CA LEU A 42 4.32 13.15 -11.07
C LEU A 42 2.78 13.06 -10.98
N PRO A 43 2.20 13.28 -9.78
CA PRO A 43 0.77 13.48 -9.66
C PRO A 43 0.36 14.78 -10.37
N SER A 44 -0.80 14.77 -11.02
CA SER A 44 -1.39 16.01 -11.51
C SER A 44 -1.76 16.92 -10.33
N SER A 45 -1.96 18.21 -10.57
CA SER A 45 -2.36 19.17 -9.52
C SER A 45 -3.59 18.69 -8.74
N THR A 46 -4.62 18.21 -9.43
CA THR A 46 -5.84 17.67 -8.80
C THR A 46 -5.56 16.45 -7.93
N VAL A 47 -4.72 15.52 -8.39
CA VAL A 47 -4.36 14.33 -7.60
C VAL A 47 -3.51 14.71 -6.40
N LEU A 48 -2.55 15.63 -6.58
CA LEU A 48 -1.71 16.14 -5.51
C LEU A 48 -2.56 16.80 -4.41
N SER A 49 -3.49 17.69 -4.77
CA SER A 49 -4.42 18.30 -3.82
C SER A 49 -5.20 17.24 -3.05
N LYS A 50 -5.80 16.25 -3.74
CA LYS A 50 -6.50 15.15 -3.07
C LYS A 50 -5.62 14.41 -2.07
N ILE A 51 -4.36 14.13 -2.41
CA ILE A 51 -3.42 13.45 -1.52
C ILE A 51 -3.15 14.32 -0.28
N CYS A 52 -2.88 15.61 -0.49
CA CYS A 52 -2.64 16.57 0.59
C CYS A 52 -3.87 16.70 1.51
N ASP A 53 -5.07 16.79 0.95
CA ASP A 53 -6.32 16.89 1.69
C ASP A 53 -6.66 15.60 2.45
N THR A 54 -6.41 14.43 1.85
CA THR A 54 -6.74 13.12 2.46
C THR A 54 -5.85 12.81 3.66
N TYR A 55 -4.56 13.14 3.58
CA TYR A 55 -3.58 12.81 4.62
C TYR A 55 -3.15 14.03 5.45
N GLU A 56 -3.74 15.20 5.18
CA GLU A 56 -3.42 16.48 5.82
C GLU A 56 -1.91 16.79 5.80
N VAL A 57 -1.29 16.56 4.64
CA VAL A 57 0.17 16.74 4.44
C VAL A 57 0.49 17.81 3.42
N GLN A 58 1.70 18.37 3.55
CA GLN A 58 2.23 19.31 2.56
C GLN A 58 2.73 18.57 1.31
N PRO A 59 2.74 19.20 0.12
CA PRO A 59 3.28 18.60 -1.10
C PRO A 59 4.73 18.11 -0.98
N GLY A 60 5.55 18.77 -0.15
CA GLY A 60 6.93 18.36 0.13
C GLY A 60 7.05 17.01 0.85
N GLU A 61 5.97 16.49 1.44
CA GLU A 61 5.94 15.16 2.05
C GLU A 61 5.78 14.03 1.02
N VAL A 62 5.37 14.37 -0.21
CA VAL A 62 5.11 13.39 -1.28
C VAL A 62 5.93 13.65 -2.54
N LEU A 63 6.57 14.81 -2.66
CA LEU A 63 7.49 15.17 -3.72
C LEU A 63 8.89 15.46 -3.18
N GLU A 64 9.91 15.16 -3.96
CA GLU A 64 11.29 15.49 -3.66
C GLU A 64 12.03 16.02 -4.88
N TRP A 65 12.93 16.97 -4.66
CA TRP A 65 13.85 17.42 -5.67
C TRP A 65 15.11 16.56 -5.61
N VAL A 66 15.52 15.99 -6.75
CA VAL A 66 16.73 15.17 -6.85
C VAL A 66 17.76 15.89 -7.74
N PRO A 67 18.97 16.16 -7.22
CA PRO A 67 20.05 16.72 -8.04
C PRO A 67 20.42 15.73 -9.14
N LYS A 68 20.93 16.22 -10.28
CA LYS A 68 21.40 15.34 -11.36
C LYS A 68 22.69 14.67 -10.90
N SER A 69 22.60 13.54 -10.19
CA SER A 69 23.74 12.69 -9.93
C SER A 69 24.07 11.91 -11.21
N GLU A 70 25.26 12.09 -11.77
CA GLU A 70 25.85 11.08 -12.64
C GLU A 70 25.85 9.77 -11.85
N LYS A 71 25.19 8.73 -12.39
CA LYS A 71 24.84 7.51 -11.66
C LYS A 71 26.07 6.94 -10.94
N PRO A 72 26.06 6.71 -9.62
CA PRO A 72 26.80 5.58 -9.08
C PRO A 72 25.95 4.35 -9.37
N GLU A 73 26.49 3.50 -10.22
CA GLU A 73 26.03 2.14 -10.43
C GLU A 73 26.04 1.43 -9.07
N LYS A 74 24.88 0.90 -8.62
CA LYS A 74 24.80 -0.01 -7.47
C LYS A 74 24.00 -1.23 -7.93
N GLY A 75 24.64 -2.30 -8.35
CA GLY A 75 25.05 -3.38 -7.44
C GLY A 75 25.74 -2.95 -6.15
N VAL A 76 25.04 -3.10 -5.03
CA VAL A 76 25.58 -3.68 -3.79
C VAL A 76 24.39 -4.25 -3.01
N SER A 77 24.28 -5.57 -3.03
CA SER A 77 23.65 -6.39 -2.02
C SER A 77 24.45 -6.25 -0.72
N VAL A 78 23.94 -5.46 0.22
CA VAL A 78 24.40 -5.52 1.61
C VAL A 78 23.56 -6.57 2.31
N GLU A 79 24.04 -7.80 2.28
CA GLU A 79 23.62 -8.83 3.22
C GLU A 79 24.37 -8.57 4.52
N SER A 80 23.74 -7.82 5.42
CA SER A 80 24.24 -7.62 6.77
C SER A 80 23.92 -8.87 7.58
N SER A 81 25.00 -9.43 8.12
CA SER A 81 25.09 -10.53 9.06
C SER A 81 24.13 -10.39 10.24
N GLN A 82 23.41 -11.46 10.55
CA GLN A 82 22.81 -11.70 11.87
C GLN A 82 23.19 -13.10 12.34
N SER A 83 24.27 -13.14 13.11
CA SER A 83 24.44 -14.09 14.21
C SER A 83 23.73 -13.49 15.42
N ASP A 84 22.67 -14.12 15.94
CA ASP A 84 22.70 -14.69 17.29
C ASP A 84 21.47 -15.55 17.64
N SER A 85 21.79 -16.65 18.30
CA SER A 85 21.04 -17.46 19.29
C SER A 85 19.52 -17.60 19.24
N SER A 86 19.12 -18.86 19.06
CA SER A 86 17.95 -19.55 19.59
C SER A 86 17.63 -19.26 21.06
N GLU A 87 16.34 -19.06 21.40
CA GLU A 87 15.59 -19.94 22.32
C GLU A 87 14.10 -19.59 22.41
N GLU A 88 13.34 -20.61 22.77
CA GLU A 88 11.91 -20.88 22.65
C GLU A 88 11.03 -19.86 23.45
N ASN A 89 9.71 -19.72 23.29
CA ASN A 89 8.71 -20.79 23.40
C ASN A 89 7.26 -20.25 23.23
N HIS A 90 6.33 -21.19 23.01
CA HIS A 90 4.86 -21.14 23.08
C HIS A 90 4.03 -20.59 21.91
N GLY A 91 3.87 -21.45 20.90
CA GLY A 91 2.62 -21.54 20.14
C GLY A 91 1.73 -22.68 20.66
N SER A 92 0.48 -22.37 21.02
CA SER A 92 -0.71 -23.23 20.82
C SER A 92 -1.92 -22.71 21.61
N ILE A 93 -2.88 -22.08 20.93
CA ILE A 93 -4.28 -22.36 21.22
C ILE A 93 -4.96 -22.74 19.91
N LYS A 94 -5.19 -24.05 19.82
CA LYS A 94 -6.09 -24.72 18.88
C LYS A 94 -7.50 -24.21 19.17
N ASN A 95 -8.33 -24.01 18.15
CA ASN A 95 -9.72 -24.44 18.24
C ASN A 95 -10.25 -24.85 16.86
N LYS A 96 -10.68 -26.11 16.83
CA LYS A 96 -11.23 -26.86 15.72
C LYS A 96 -12.75 -26.59 15.59
N ALA A 97 -13.18 -26.55 14.34
CA ALA A 97 -14.38 -27.17 13.76
C ALA A 97 -15.80 -26.77 14.25
N LYS A 98 -16.55 -26.11 13.31
CA LYS A 98 -17.78 -26.54 12.57
C LYS A 98 -19.00 -27.10 13.39
N PRO A 99 -20.18 -27.39 12.79
CA PRO A 99 -20.84 -26.98 11.52
C PRO A 99 -22.38 -26.74 11.65
N LYS A 100 -23.07 -26.67 10.48
CA LYS A 100 -24.51 -26.96 10.20
C LYS A 100 -25.46 -25.80 10.51
N SER A 101 -26.55 -25.52 9.80
CA SER A 101 -27.21 -26.07 8.61
C SER A 101 -28.49 -25.22 8.50
N GLN A 102 -28.84 -24.66 7.35
CA GLN A 102 -30.26 -24.61 7.00
C GLN A 102 -30.45 -24.44 5.50
N MET A 103 -30.76 -25.57 4.89
CA MET A 103 -31.42 -25.68 3.60
C MET A 103 -32.93 -25.76 3.88
N GLN A 104 -33.73 -25.23 2.93
CA GLN A 104 -35.17 -25.40 2.72
C GLN A 104 -36.14 -24.51 3.53
N LEU A 105 -36.94 -23.70 2.83
CA LEU A 105 -38.33 -24.04 2.46
C LEU A 105 -38.94 -22.91 1.59
N LEU A 106 -39.52 -23.31 0.46
CA LEU A 106 -40.35 -22.48 -0.43
C LEU A 106 -41.73 -22.23 0.21
N PRO A 107 -42.36 -21.06 -0.01
CA PRO A 107 -43.82 -20.92 0.07
C PRO A 107 -44.51 -21.12 -1.31
N PRO A 108 -45.74 -21.66 -1.33
CA PRO A 108 -46.49 -22.05 -2.53
C PRO A 108 -47.25 -20.91 -3.25
N GLN A 109 -47.72 -21.30 -4.44
CA GLN A 109 -48.28 -20.59 -5.61
C GLN A 109 -49.39 -19.54 -5.40
N GLU A 110 -49.43 -18.59 -6.34
CA GLU A 110 -50.47 -17.57 -6.57
C GLU A 110 -51.80 -18.16 -7.09
N ALA A 111 -52.87 -17.68 -6.46
CA ALA A 111 -54.14 -17.17 -7.01
C ALA A 111 -54.86 -17.92 -8.14
N ALA A 112 -55.95 -18.59 -7.76
CA ALA A 112 -57.23 -18.58 -8.47
C ALA A 112 -58.36 -18.47 -7.43
#